data_AF-A0ABD5SJW2-F1
#
_entry.id   AF-A0ABD5SJW2-F1
#
_cell.length_a   1.000
_cell.length_b   1.000
_cell.length_c   1.000
_cell.angle_alpha   90.00
_cell.angle_beta   90.00
_cell.angle_gamma   90.00
#
_symmetry.space_group_name_H-M   'P 1'
#
loop_
_entity.id
_entity.type
_entity.pdbx_description
1 polymer ?
#
loop_
_entity_poly.entity_id
_entity_poly.type
_entity_poly.pdbx_seq_one_letter_code
_entity_poly.pdbx_strand_id
1 'polypeptide(L)' 'MQTVVLAAGEGTRMRPLTARTPKPMLPVAGTPLVERCLEEAIAAG' A
#
# COMPACT_ATOMS: atom_id res chain seq x y z
N MET A 1 -20.23 0.16 0.50
CA MET A 1 -19.92 -0.72 1.64
C MET A 1 -18.88 -0.04 2.52
N GLN A 2 -18.58 -0.54 3.73
CA GLN A 2 -17.42 -0.05 4.49
C GLN A 2 -16.26 -1.04 4.32
N THR A 3 -15.09 -0.52 3.94
CA THR A 3 -13.88 -1.31 3.71
C THR A 3 -12.74 -0.78 4.57
N VAL A 4 -11.93 -1.68 5.11
CA VAL A 4 -10.74 -1.34 5.91
C VAL A 4 -9.48 -1.84 5.20
N VAL A 5 -8.54 -0.94 4.94
CA VAL A 5 -7.22 -1.26 4.37
C VAL A 5 -6.17 -1.24 5.48
N LEU A 6 -5.55 -2.39 5.76
CA LEU A 6 -4.50 -2.50 6.77
C LEU A 6 -3.17 -1.97 6.21
N ALA A 7 -2.79 -0.76 6.61
CA ALA A 7 -1.56 -0.08 6.19
C ALA A 7 -0.43 -0.11 7.25
N ALA A 8 -0.45 -1.10 8.15
CA ALA A 8 0.48 -1.22 9.29
C ALA A 8 1.69 -2.14 9.01
N GLY A 9 2.68 -2.07 9.90
CA GLY A 9 3.88 -2.92 9.91
C GLY A 9 5.17 -2.21 9.50
N GLU A 10 6.29 -2.63 10.08
CA GLU A 10 7.61 -1.97 9.92
C GLU A 10 8.28 -2.21 8.55
N GLY A 11 7.78 -3.16 7.75
CA GLY A 11 8.28 -3.39 6.39
C GLY A 11 9.72 -3.91 6.32
N THR A 12 10.24 -4.56 7.37
CA THR A 12 11.65 -4.98 7.52
C THR A 12 12.18 -5.84 6.37
N ARG A 13 11.35 -6.72 5.80
CA ARG A 13 11.70 -7.59 4.66
C ARG A 13 12.04 -6.83 3.36
N MET A 14 11.54 -5.61 3.21
CA MET A 14 11.73 -4.79 2.00
C MET A 14 12.76 -3.68 2.20
N ARG A 15 13.54 -3.70 3.29
CA ARG A 15 14.65 -2.77 3.47
C ARG A 15 15.70 -2.97 2.35
N PRO A 16 16.34 -1.89 1.86
CA PRO A 16 16.32 -0.52 2.39
C PRO A 16 15.14 0.34 1.92
N LEU A 17 14.30 -0.14 1.01
CA LEU A 17 13.22 0.65 0.39
C LEU A 17 12.26 1.22 1.45
N THR A 18 11.97 0.42 2.48
CA THR A 18 11.05 0.79 3.56
C THR A 18 11.68 1.60 4.70
N ALA A 19 12.97 1.94 4.61
CA ALA A 19 13.66 2.65 5.69
C ALA A 19 13.15 4.08 5.90
N ARG A 20 12.67 4.73 4.83
CA ARG A 20 12.14 6.11 4.86
C ARG A 20 10.74 6.24 4.27
N THR A 21 10.25 5.20 3.62
CA THR A 21 8.95 5.19 2.94
C THR A 21 8.14 3.99 3.42
N PRO A 22 6.95 4.17 4.00
CA PRO A 22 6.10 3.04 4.39
C PRO A 22 5.83 2.14 3.19
N LYS A 23 5.80 0.81 3.40
CA LYS A 23 5.53 -0.17 2.33
C LYS A 23 4.31 0.22 1.47
N PRO A 24 3.15 0.62 2.02
CA PRO A 24 1.98 0.98 1.20
C PRO A 24 2.22 2.14 0.23
N MET A 25 3.20 3.00 0.53
CA MET A 25 3.55 4.18 -0.28
C MET A 25 4.71 3.94 -1.25
N LEU A 26 5.30 2.74 -1.28
CA LEU A 26 6.35 2.43 -2.25
C LEU A 26 5.77 2.45 -3.67
N PRO A 27 6.44 3.10 -4.64
CA PRO A 27 5.96 3.16 -6.00
C PRO A 27 6.24 1.83 -6.74
N VAL A 28 5.25 1.36 -7.48
CA VAL A 28 5.34 0.25 -8.44
C VAL A 28 4.75 0.75 -9.75
N ALA A 29 5.57 0.74 -10.81
CA ALA A 29 5.21 1.32 -12.11
C ALA A 29 4.71 2.78 -12.04
N GLY A 30 5.25 3.57 -11.11
CA GLY A 30 4.89 4.98 -10.93
C GLY A 30 3.77 5.25 -9.93
N THR A 31 3.09 4.20 -9.44
CA THR A 31 1.91 4.31 -8.57
C THR A 31 2.16 3.70 -7.19
N PRO A 32 1.72 4.31 -6.07
CA PRO A 32 1.80 3.70 -4.75
C PRO A 32 1.15 2.31 -4.67
N LEU A 33 1.80 1.37 -3.98
CA LEU A 33 1.26 0.01 -3.78
C LEU A 33 -0.18 -0.04 -3.25
N VAL A 34 -0.53 0.86 -2.33
CA VAL A 34 -1.86 0.92 -1.72
C VAL A 34 -2.97 1.30 -2.70
N GLU A 35 -2.65 2.02 -3.77
CA GLU A 35 -3.62 2.52 -4.72
C GLU A 35 -4.40 1.38 -5.37
N ARG A 36 -3.71 0.28 -5.72
CA ARG A 36 -4.36 -0.91 -6.28
C ARG A 36 -5.40 -1.51 -5.33
N CYS A 37 -5.16 -1.52 -4.02
CA CYS A 37 -6.15 -1.98 -3.05
C CYS A 37 -7.36 -1.04 -2.95
N LEU A 38 -7.13 0.27 -3.10
CA LEU A 38 -8.19 1.28 -3.07
C LEU A 38 -9.06 1.21 -4.34
N GLU A 39 -8.44 1.08 -5.51
CA GLU A 39 -9.13 0.89 -6.80
C GLU A 39 -10.05 -0.34 -6.76
N GLU A 40 -9.55 -1.47 -6.29
CA GLU A 40 -10.35 -2.70 -6.13
C GLU A 40 -11.48 -2.53 -5.11
N ALA A 41 -11.21 -1.86 -3.99
CA ALA A 41 -12.24 -1.58 -2.98
C ALA A 41 -13.36 -0.68 -3.53
N ILE A 42 -13.02 0.34 -4.33
CA ILE A 42 -13.99 1.21 -4.98
C ILE A 42 -14.80 0.44 -6.03
N ALA A 43 -14.14 -0.40 -6.84
CA ALA A 43 -14.80 -1.21 -7.85
C ALA A 43 -15.78 -2.24 -7.25
N ALA A 44 -15.53 -2.70 -6.02
CA ALA A 44 -16.39 -3.65 -5.32
C ALA A 44 -17.67 -3.04 -4.70
N GLY A 45 -17.73 -1.71 -4.51
CA GLY A 45 -18.90 -0.97 -4.00
C GLY A 45 -19.02 -0.83 -2.49
#